data_AF-A0A3N5YNV5-F1
#
_entry.id   AF-A0A3N5YNV5-F1
#
_cell.length_a   1.000
_cell.length_b   1.000
_cell.length_c   1.000
_cell.angle_alpha   90.00
_cell.angle_beta   90.00
_cell.angle_gamma   90.00
#
_symmetry.space_group_name_H-M   'P 1'
#
loop_
_entity.id
_entity.type
_entity.pdbx_description
1 polymer ?
#
loop_
_entity_poly.entity_id
_entity_poly.type
_entity_poly.pdbx_seq_one_letter_code
_entity_poly.pdbx_strand_id
1 'polypeptide(L)'
;MSTTRSAGCRWVSGLVALALCVVPARVLAGQAAAPSKERADDAAAFREFSARMQEYVTLQKTVKSSLPALKSTDAPEMITAHQQLLARKIREARPNAKAGDIFTPAACEAFRHASRSALQGPRSAGSRAYMQRDEADPAMRVAVNGVYPDTQPITTVSPALLASFPPLPVEVAYRIVGRTLIVIDVESRLIVDVARHILLPA
;
A
#
# COMPACT_ATOMS: atom_id res chain seq x y z
N MET A 1 -70.57 -55.59 34.66
CA MET A 1 -69.94 -56.66 35.47
C MET A 1 -68.48 -56.73 35.04
N SER A 2 -67.59 -55.89 35.56
CA SER A 2 -66.88 -55.96 36.85
C SER A 2 -65.86 -57.11 36.91
N THR A 3 -64.58 -56.70 36.92
CA THR A 3 -63.34 -57.23 37.55
C THR A 3 -62.22 -57.21 36.50
N THR A 4 -61.15 -56.41 36.63
CA THR A 4 -60.13 -56.52 37.69
C THR A 4 -59.39 -55.18 37.93
N ARG A 5 -59.17 -54.85 39.20
CA ARG A 5 -58.24 -53.80 39.67
C ARG A 5 -57.57 -54.24 40.98
N SER A 6 -56.47 -53.57 41.29
CA SER A 6 -55.65 -53.58 42.52
C SER A 6 -54.44 -54.50 42.45
N ALA A 7 -53.30 -54.17 43.05
CA ALA A 7 -52.74 -52.91 43.54
C ALA A 7 -51.25 -53.19 43.80
N GLY A 8 -50.35 -52.32 43.34
CA GLY A 8 -48.93 -52.37 43.68
C GLY A 8 -48.61 -51.26 44.68
N CYS A 9 -48.34 -51.64 45.93
CA CYS A 9 -47.75 -50.76 46.94
C CYS A 9 -46.29 -51.17 47.12
N ARG A 10 -45.35 -50.22 47.02
CA ARG A 10 -44.07 -50.27 47.75
C ARG A 10 -43.30 -48.95 47.64
N TRP A 11 -42.97 -48.45 48.83
CA TRP A 11 -42.23 -47.23 49.11
C TRP A 11 -40.74 -47.35 48.75
N VAL A 12 -40.13 -46.30 48.20
CA VAL A 12 -38.73 -45.90 48.49
C VAL A 12 -38.59 -44.38 48.34
N SER A 13 -38.03 -43.74 49.37
CA SER A 13 -37.68 -42.33 49.48
C SER A 13 -36.50 -41.93 48.57
N GLY A 14 -36.44 -40.68 48.10
CA GLY A 14 -35.23 -40.14 47.46
C GLY A 14 -35.32 -38.65 47.09
N LEU A 15 -34.43 -37.84 47.64
CA LEU A 15 -34.36 -36.38 47.59
C LEU A 15 -34.02 -35.77 46.21
N VAL A 16 -34.70 -34.66 45.93
CA VAL A 16 -34.29 -33.38 45.30
C VAL A 16 -32.89 -33.29 44.66
N ALA A 17 -32.84 -32.88 43.37
CA ALA A 17 -31.93 -31.84 42.87
C ALA A 17 -32.37 -31.34 41.48
N LEU A 18 -32.91 -30.12 41.43
CA LEU A 18 -33.21 -29.37 40.21
C LEU A 18 -31.90 -28.82 39.63
N ALA A 19 -31.35 -29.47 38.60
CA ALA A 19 -30.14 -29.00 37.93
C ALA A 19 -30.48 -27.87 36.94
N LEU A 20 -30.12 -26.63 37.30
CA LEU A 20 -30.07 -25.48 36.38
C LEU A 20 -28.93 -25.72 35.37
N CYS A 21 -29.26 -26.07 34.13
CA CYS A 21 -28.31 -26.07 33.02
C CYS A 21 -27.97 -24.63 32.62
N VAL A 22 -26.96 -24.04 33.26
CA VAL A 22 -26.30 -22.83 32.74
C VAL A 22 -25.47 -23.25 31.53
N VAL A 23 -25.96 -22.92 30.32
CA VAL A 23 -25.19 -23.09 29.09
C VAL A 23 -24.18 -21.93 29.02
N PRO A 24 -22.86 -22.15 29.13
CA PRO A 24 -21.91 -21.07 28.93
C PRO A 24 -21.90 -20.74 27.43
N ALA A 25 -22.31 -19.52 27.10
CA ALA A 25 -22.11 -18.95 25.77
C ALA A 25 -20.60 -18.92 25.48
N ARG A 26 -20.12 -19.87 24.69
CA ARG A 26 -18.78 -19.82 24.11
C ARG A 26 -18.75 -18.65 23.13
N VAL A 27 -18.27 -17.51 23.59
CA VAL A 27 -17.86 -16.40 22.72
C VAL A 27 -16.77 -16.97 21.81
N LEU A 28 -17.10 -17.19 20.53
CA LEU A 28 -16.13 -17.39 19.46
C LEU A 28 -15.40 -16.05 19.26
N ALA A 29 -14.51 -15.71 20.19
CA ALA A 29 -13.51 -14.69 19.95
C ALA A 29 -12.59 -15.28 18.89
N GLY A 30 -12.76 -14.86 17.64
CA GLY A 30 -11.81 -15.15 16.56
C GLY A 30 -10.43 -14.73 17.04
N GLN A 31 -9.57 -15.70 17.30
CA GLN A 31 -8.17 -15.44 17.59
C GLN A 31 -7.54 -14.94 16.28
N ALA A 32 -7.53 -13.63 16.10
CA ALA A 32 -6.61 -13.00 15.18
C ALA A 32 -5.21 -13.31 15.74
N ALA A 33 -4.52 -14.28 15.13
CA ALA A 33 -3.14 -14.58 15.46
C ALA A 33 -2.33 -13.28 15.39
N ALA A 34 -1.52 -13.01 16.41
CA ALA A 34 -0.66 -11.84 16.44
C ALA A 34 0.17 -11.77 15.14
N PRO A 35 0.37 -10.58 14.56
CA PRO A 35 1.18 -10.45 13.35
C PRO A 35 2.58 -11.01 13.61
N SER A 36 3.13 -11.72 12.62
CA SER A 36 4.53 -12.14 12.68
C SER A 36 5.43 -10.91 12.86
N LYS A 37 6.60 -11.09 13.46
CA LYS A 37 7.59 -10.02 13.62
C LYS A 37 7.86 -9.29 12.30
N GLU A 38 8.03 -10.04 11.21
CA GLU A 38 8.17 -9.49 9.85
C GLU A 38 7.03 -8.56 9.45
N ARG A 39 5.76 -8.96 9.67
CA ARG A 39 4.61 -8.10 9.36
C ARG A 39 4.56 -6.84 10.23
N ALA A 40 5.00 -6.93 11.48
CA ALA A 40 5.08 -5.79 12.39
C ALA A 40 6.17 -4.79 11.94
N ASP A 41 7.33 -5.31 11.55
CA ASP A 41 8.46 -4.54 11.01
C ASP A 41 8.07 -3.87 9.68
N ASP A 42 7.45 -4.62 8.76
CA ASP A 42 6.95 -4.09 7.48
C ASP A 42 5.91 -2.97 7.70
N ALA A 43 4.97 -3.17 8.62
CA ALA A 43 3.98 -2.16 8.95
C ALA A 43 4.62 -0.90 9.57
N ALA A 44 5.69 -1.05 10.36
CA ALA A 44 6.44 0.10 10.88
C ALA A 44 7.16 0.85 9.76
N ALA A 45 7.82 0.13 8.86
CA ALA A 45 8.51 0.70 7.71
C ALA A 45 7.55 1.45 6.78
N PHE A 46 6.35 0.91 6.53
CA PHE A 46 5.32 1.60 5.75
C PHE A 46 4.77 2.86 6.42
N ARG A 47 4.58 2.87 7.75
CA ARG A 47 4.21 4.11 8.46
C ARG A 47 5.28 5.18 8.31
N GLU A 48 6.54 4.79 8.43
CA GLU A 48 7.68 5.69 8.28
C GLU A 48 7.75 6.26 6.85
N PHE A 49 7.58 5.41 5.84
CA PHE A 49 7.51 5.80 4.43
C PHE A 49 6.37 6.81 4.19
N SER A 50 5.16 6.52 4.67
CA SER A 50 4.00 7.40 4.51
C SER A 50 4.21 8.75 5.19
N ALA A 51 4.84 8.79 6.38
CA ALA A 51 5.17 10.04 7.07
C ALA A 51 6.12 10.91 6.23
N ARG A 52 7.20 10.33 5.71
CA ARG A 52 8.15 11.04 4.85
C ARG A 52 7.53 11.50 3.53
N MET A 53 6.61 10.71 2.97
CA MET A 53 5.87 11.13 1.79
C MET A 53 4.99 12.34 2.08
N GLN A 54 4.36 12.37 3.26
CA GLN A 54 3.55 13.51 3.67
C GLN A 54 4.39 14.77 3.89
N GLU A 55 5.61 14.64 4.40
CA GLU A 55 6.58 15.74 4.49
C GLU A 55 6.94 16.28 3.10
N TYR A 56 7.22 15.39 2.14
CA TYR A 56 7.45 15.79 0.75
C TYR A 56 6.26 16.56 0.15
N VAL A 57 5.04 16.04 0.30
CA VAL A 57 3.84 16.70 -0.23
C VAL A 57 3.59 18.06 0.43
N THR A 58 3.92 18.19 1.71
CA THR A 58 3.82 19.48 2.42
C THR A 58 4.79 20.48 1.81
N LEU A 59 6.05 20.09 1.59
CA LEU A 59 7.05 20.91 0.90
C LEU A 59 6.57 21.31 -0.49
N GLN A 60 6.08 20.35 -1.28
CA GLN A 60 5.59 20.58 -2.63
C GLN A 60 4.43 21.59 -2.64
N LYS A 61 3.46 21.48 -1.71
CA LYS A 61 2.35 22.43 -1.57
C LYS A 61 2.84 23.83 -1.20
N THR A 62 3.79 23.94 -0.28
CA THR A 62 4.39 25.23 0.09
C THR A 62 5.07 25.88 -1.12
N VAL A 63 5.88 25.12 -1.86
CA VAL A 63 6.54 25.61 -3.08
C VAL A 63 5.49 26.03 -4.12
N LYS A 64 4.49 25.19 -4.38
CA LYS A 64 3.42 25.46 -5.35
C LYS A 64 2.64 26.73 -5.00
N SER A 65 2.35 26.96 -3.72
CA SER A 65 1.62 28.16 -3.27
C SER A 65 2.36 29.48 -3.54
N SER A 66 3.69 29.42 -3.72
CA SER A 66 4.51 30.58 -4.08
C SER A 66 4.55 30.86 -5.58
N LEU A 67 3.97 29.98 -6.41
CA LEU A 67 3.99 30.09 -7.87
C LEU A 67 2.69 30.72 -8.41
N PRO A 68 2.77 31.41 -9.57
CA PRO A 68 1.57 31.86 -10.27
C PRO A 68 0.65 30.69 -10.59
N ALA A 69 -0.62 30.79 -10.21
CA ALA A 69 -1.61 29.75 -10.49
C ALA A 69 -1.88 29.64 -12.00
N LEU A 70 -1.84 28.40 -12.52
CA LEU A 70 -2.37 28.08 -13.85
C LEU A 70 -3.90 28.21 -13.84
N LYS A 71 -4.47 28.73 -14.93
CA LYS A 71 -5.90 28.68 -15.20
C LYS A 71 -6.20 27.44 -16.05
N SER A 72 -7.40 26.87 -15.89
CA SER A 72 -7.82 25.67 -16.63
C SER A 72 -7.86 25.85 -18.17
N THR A 73 -7.75 27.07 -18.67
CA THR A 73 -7.76 27.45 -20.10
C THR A 73 -6.36 27.66 -20.69
N ASP A 74 -5.29 27.37 -19.94
CA ASP A 74 -3.93 27.64 -20.38
C ASP A 74 -3.49 26.69 -21.51
N ALA A 75 -2.75 27.24 -22.48
CA ALA A 75 -2.23 26.47 -23.61
C ALA A 75 -1.27 25.36 -23.13
N PRO A 76 -1.11 24.24 -23.87
CA PRO A 76 -0.21 23.14 -23.49
C PRO A 76 1.24 23.58 -23.17
N GLU A 77 1.73 24.61 -23.86
CA GLU A 77 3.04 25.21 -23.63
C GLU A 77 3.14 25.87 -22.25
N MET A 78 2.08 26.55 -21.79
CA MET A 78 2.01 27.17 -20.48
C MET A 78 1.97 26.13 -19.36
N ILE A 79 1.24 25.03 -19.57
CA ILE A 79 1.23 23.89 -18.66
C ILE A 79 2.64 23.34 -18.52
N THR A 80 3.31 23.05 -19.64
CA THR A 80 4.69 22.52 -19.64
C THR A 80 5.67 23.47 -18.94
N ALA A 81 5.58 24.77 -19.22
CA ALA A 81 6.42 25.78 -18.59
C ALA A 81 6.22 25.83 -17.07
N HIS A 82 4.97 25.71 -16.60
CA HIS A 82 4.65 25.68 -15.18
C HIS A 82 5.14 24.39 -14.51
N GLN A 83 4.97 23.23 -15.13
CA GLN A 83 5.50 21.96 -14.62
C GLN A 83 7.02 22.04 -14.44
N GLN A 84 7.74 22.57 -15.43
CA GLN A 84 9.17 22.77 -15.36
C GLN A 84 9.56 23.78 -14.27
N LEU A 85 8.79 24.85 -14.09
CA LEU A 85 9.01 25.84 -13.02
C LEU A 85 8.84 25.20 -11.64
N LEU A 86 7.76 24.46 -11.43
CA LEU A 86 7.50 23.74 -10.19
C LEU A 86 8.61 22.72 -9.90
N ALA A 87 9.01 21.92 -10.90
CA ALA A 87 10.11 20.96 -10.78
C ALA A 87 11.42 21.64 -10.34
N ARG A 88 11.78 22.77 -10.96
CA ARG A 88 12.97 23.55 -10.58
C ARG A 88 12.90 24.02 -9.13
N LYS A 89 11.77 24.61 -8.73
CA LYS A 89 11.59 25.18 -7.39
C LYS A 89 11.56 24.12 -6.31
N ILE A 90 10.97 22.96 -6.59
CA ILE A 90 11.07 21.80 -5.70
C ILE A 90 12.54 21.42 -5.54
N ARG A 91 13.31 21.22 -6.63
CA ARG A 91 14.75 20.88 -6.51
C ARG A 91 15.54 21.87 -5.67
N GLU A 92 15.31 23.17 -5.86
CA GLU A 92 15.92 24.24 -5.06
C GLU A 92 15.58 24.11 -3.56
N ALA A 93 14.36 23.68 -3.22
CA ALA A 93 13.92 23.50 -1.85
C ALA A 93 14.43 22.19 -1.19
N ARG A 94 14.93 21.22 -1.97
CA ARG A 94 15.49 19.94 -1.49
C ARG A 94 16.84 19.63 -2.14
N PRO A 95 17.87 20.48 -1.94
CA PRO A 95 19.15 20.35 -2.61
C PRO A 95 19.92 19.08 -2.20
N ASN A 96 19.66 18.56 -1.00
CA ASN A 96 20.35 17.39 -0.43
C ASN A 96 19.60 16.07 -0.64
N ALA A 97 18.52 16.10 -1.43
CA ALA A 97 17.71 14.92 -1.67
C ALA A 97 18.48 13.83 -2.41
N LYS A 98 18.41 12.61 -1.88
CA LYS A 98 19.10 11.43 -2.41
C LYS A 98 18.25 10.18 -2.28
N ALA A 99 18.68 9.15 -3.00
CA ALA A 99 18.01 7.85 -2.97
C ALA A 99 17.99 7.29 -1.54
N GLY A 100 16.80 6.88 -1.09
CA GLY A 100 16.60 6.27 0.22
C GLY A 100 16.28 7.25 1.35
N ASP A 101 16.15 8.55 1.06
CA ASP A 101 15.62 9.51 2.02
C ASP A 101 14.15 9.18 2.37
N ILE A 102 13.36 8.64 1.44
CA ILE A 102 11.96 8.23 1.65
C ILE A 102 11.85 6.70 1.63
N PHE A 103 12.41 6.06 0.60
CA PHE A 103 12.54 4.61 0.50
C PHE A 103 13.71 4.12 1.35
N THR A 104 13.59 4.24 2.67
CA THR A 104 14.60 3.73 3.61
C THR A 104 14.90 2.25 3.37
N PRO A 105 16.04 1.73 3.87
CA PRO A 105 16.34 0.31 3.73
C PRO A 105 15.22 -0.60 4.25
N ALA A 106 14.60 -0.24 5.39
CA ALA A 106 13.47 -0.97 5.95
C ALA A 106 12.23 -0.90 5.04
N ALA A 107 11.92 0.27 4.49
CA ALA A 107 10.83 0.41 3.53
C ALA A 107 11.08 -0.43 2.28
N CYS A 108 12.31 -0.42 1.75
CA CYS A 108 12.68 -1.24 0.59
C CYS A 108 12.42 -2.73 0.84
N GLU A 109 12.77 -3.26 2.01
CA GLU A 109 12.46 -4.66 2.34
C GLU A 109 10.96 -4.92 2.44
N ALA A 110 10.21 -4.04 3.10
CA ALA A 110 8.74 -4.16 3.18
C ALA A 110 8.09 -4.14 1.79
N PHE A 111 8.56 -3.27 0.88
CA PHE A 111 8.11 -3.26 -0.52
C PHE A 111 8.47 -4.53 -1.28
N ARG A 112 9.64 -5.14 -1.02
CA ARG A 112 10.01 -6.44 -1.61
C ARG A 112 9.12 -7.56 -1.09
N HIS A 113 8.82 -7.59 0.21
CA HIS A 113 7.90 -8.55 0.81
C HIS A 113 6.50 -8.44 0.21
N ALA A 114 5.95 -7.23 0.16
CA ALA A 114 4.66 -6.94 -0.46
C ALA A 114 4.63 -7.34 -1.93
N SER A 115 5.67 -6.98 -2.70
CA SER A 115 5.77 -7.32 -4.13
C SER A 115 5.84 -8.83 -4.35
N ARG A 116 6.60 -9.54 -3.51
CA ARG A 116 6.70 -10.99 -3.54
C ARG A 116 5.35 -11.63 -3.26
N SER A 117 4.65 -11.19 -2.21
CA SER A 117 3.34 -11.71 -1.86
C SER A 117 2.30 -11.46 -2.97
N ALA A 118 2.35 -10.30 -3.63
CA ALA A 118 1.41 -9.91 -4.68
C ALA A 118 1.65 -10.64 -6.02
N LEU A 119 2.92 -10.95 -6.33
CA LEU A 119 3.35 -11.51 -7.61
C LEU A 119 3.73 -12.99 -7.56
N GLN A 120 3.40 -13.67 -6.47
CA GLN A 120 3.53 -15.13 -6.34
C GLN A 120 2.17 -15.82 -6.46
N GLY A 121 2.22 -17.10 -6.83
CA GLY A 121 1.04 -17.96 -6.98
C GLY A 121 0.38 -17.93 -8.36
N PRO A 122 -0.61 -18.81 -8.60
CA PRO A 122 -1.20 -19.06 -9.92
C PRO A 122 -1.87 -17.82 -10.56
N ARG A 123 -2.27 -16.83 -9.76
CA ARG A 123 -2.92 -15.59 -10.23
C ARG A 123 -1.95 -14.48 -10.62
N SER A 124 -0.64 -14.69 -10.43
CA SER A 124 0.38 -13.67 -10.72
C SER A 124 0.63 -13.43 -12.21
N ALA A 125 0.29 -14.39 -13.08
CA ALA A 125 0.48 -14.28 -14.52
C ALA A 125 -0.23 -13.05 -15.12
N GLY A 126 -1.47 -12.76 -14.67
CA GLY A 126 -2.21 -11.57 -15.11
C GLY A 126 -1.58 -10.25 -14.65
N SER A 127 -1.00 -10.22 -13.44
CA SER A 127 -0.33 -9.04 -12.91
C SER A 127 0.98 -8.76 -13.64
N ARG A 128 1.77 -9.80 -13.94
CA ARG A 128 3.00 -9.69 -14.75
C ARG A 128 2.70 -9.27 -16.18
N ALA A 129 1.71 -9.89 -16.82
CA ALA A 129 1.28 -9.51 -18.17
C ALA A 129 0.78 -8.06 -18.23
N TYR A 130 0.09 -7.58 -17.18
CA TYR A 130 -0.34 -6.19 -17.08
C TYR A 130 0.86 -5.22 -17.02
N MET A 131 1.88 -5.56 -16.24
CA MET A 131 3.09 -4.73 -16.11
C MET A 131 3.92 -4.65 -17.39
N GLN A 132 3.85 -5.67 -18.26
CA GLN A 132 4.58 -5.73 -19.53
C GLN A 132 3.94 -4.93 -20.67
N ARG A 133 2.66 -4.52 -20.55
CA ARG A 133 1.96 -3.83 -21.65
C ARG A 133 2.46 -2.41 -21.91
N ASP A 134 2.80 -1.70 -20.84
CA ASP A 134 3.16 -0.28 -20.87
C ASP A 134 4.50 -0.06 -20.17
N GLU A 135 5.48 -0.94 -20.37
CA GLU A 135 6.76 -0.89 -19.67
C GLU A 135 7.58 0.34 -20.10
N ALA A 136 8.03 1.14 -19.12
CA ALA A 136 8.98 2.22 -19.36
C ALA A 136 10.32 1.66 -19.85
N ASP A 137 11.03 2.42 -20.68
CA ASP A 137 12.34 2.02 -21.18
C ASP A 137 13.29 1.68 -20.01
N PRO A 138 13.74 0.41 -19.88
CA PRO A 138 14.61 0.01 -18.78
C PRO A 138 15.99 0.67 -18.84
N ALA A 139 16.41 1.21 -19.99
CA ALA A 139 17.63 1.99 -20.13
C ALA A 139 17.50 3.44 -19.62
N MET A 140 16.28 3.88 -19.28
CA MET A 140 16.05 5.21 -18.73
C MET A 140 16.81 5.39 -17.41
N ARG A 141 17.57 6.48 -17.34
CA ARG A 141 18.27 6.88 -16.12
C ARG A 141 17.29 7.41 -15.08
N VAL A 142 17.00 6.60 -14.07
CA VAL A 142 16.23 6.99 -12.89
C VAL A 142 17.16 7.54 -11.81
N ALA A 143 16.94 8.79 -11.43
CA ALA A 143 17.67 9.50 -10.39
C ALA A 143 16.75 10.47 -9.64
N VAL A 144 16.97 10.60 -8.33
CA VAL A 144 16.26 11.57 -7.48
C VAL A 144 16.46 12.98 -8.03
N ASN A 145 15.42 13.81 -7.99
CA ASN A 145 15.38 15.15 -8.58
C ASN A 145 15.49 15.17 -10.13
N GLY A 146 15.58 14.01 -10.79
CA GLY A 146 15.44 13.88 -12.23
C GLY A 146 14.00 14.11 -12.69
N VAL A 147 13.82 14.41 -13.96
CA VAL A 147 12.47 14.52 -14.58
C VAL A 147 12.11 13.19 -15.21
N TYR A 148 10.91 12.71 -14.93
CA TYR A 148 10.31 11.58 -15.63
C TYR A 148 9.76 12.07 -16.98
N PRO A 149 10.31 11.62 -18.13
CA PRO A 149 9.93 12.16 -19.43
C PRO A 149 8.47 11.89 -19.79
N ASP A 150 7.84 12.83 -20.49
CA ASP A 150 6.45 12.67 -20.97
C ASP A 150 6.30 11.61 -22.06
N THR A 151 7.39 11.25 -22.73
CA THR A 151 7.43 10.17 -23.73
C THR A 151 7.37 8.79 -23.11
N GLN A 152 7.65 8.66 -21.82
CA GLN A 152 7.54 7.39 -21.13
C GLN A 152 6.09 7.12 -20.78
N PRO A 153 5.63 5.86 -20.92
CA PRO A 153 4.29 5.51 -20.49
C PRO A 153 4.09 5.92 -19.04
N ILE A 154 2.87 6.30 -18.71
CA ILE A 154 2.41 6.31 -17.33
C ILE A 154 2.21 4.83 -16.96
N THR A 155 3.32 4.09 -16.82
CA THR A 155 3.33 2.65 -16.58
C THR A 155 2.54 2.36 -15.31
N THR A 156 1.52 1.53 -15.44
CA THR A 156 0.59 1.27 -14.34
C THR A 156 1.12 0.12 -13.50
N VAL A 157 1.41 0.40 -12.22
CA VAL A 157 1.63 -0.63 -11.22
C VAL A 157 0.38 -1.52 -11.18
N SER A 158 0.54 -2.84 -11.30
CA SER A 158 -0.64 -3.74 -11.35
C SER A 158 -1.56 -3.53 -10.14
N PRO A 159 -2.89 -3.69 -10.28
CA PRO A 159 -3.82 -3.53 -9.16
C PRO A 159 -3.45 -4.37 -7.93
N ALA A 160 -2.90 -5.57 -8.13
CA ALA A 160 -2.44 -6.45 -7.06
C ALA A 160 -1.25 -5.86 -6.27
N LEU A 161 -0.30 -5.24 -6.96
CA LEU A 161 0.82 -4.54 -6.32
C LEU A 161 0.35 -3.29 -5.58
N LEU A 162 -0.51 -2.48 -6.21
CA LEU A 162 -1.06 -1.28 -5.57
C LEU A 162 -1.83 -1.61 -4.30
N ALA A 163 -2.61 -2.70 -4.30
CA ALA A 163 -3.33 -3.16 -3.11
C ALA A 163 -2.41 -3.63 -1.96
N SER A 164 -1.16 -3.97 -2.27
CA SER A 164 -0.18 -4.46 -1.29
C SER A 164 0.77 -3.36 -0.79
N PHE A 165 0.73 -2.17 -1.40
CA PHE A 165 1.58 -1.03 -1.06
C PHE A 165 0.84 -0.03 -0.17
N PRO A 166 1.55 0.80 0.62
CA PRO A 166 0.92 1.88 1.33
C PRO A 166 0.30 2.87 0.33
N PRO A 167 -0.90 3.41 0.63
CA PRO A 167 -1.54 4.41 -0.21
C PRO A 167 -0.69 5.66 -0.29
N LEU A 168 -0.75 6.32 -1.44
CA LEU A 168 -0.05 7.57 -1.70
C LEU A 168 -1.02 8.75 -1.66
N PRO A 169 -0.55 9.94 -1.23
CA PRO A 169 -1.25 11.19 -1.51
C PRO A 169 -1.44 11.40 -3.02
N VAL A 170 -2.47 12.15 -3.40
CA VAL A 170 -2.88 12.37 -4.81
C VAL A 170 -1.78 13.06 -5.63
N GLU A 171 -0.91 13.81 -4.96
CA GLU A 171 0.16 14.61 -5.56
C GLU A 171 1.32 13.75 -6.09
N VAL A 172 1.40 12.48 -5.68
CA VAL A 172 2.50 11.57 -6.04
C VAL A 172 1.97 10.21 -6.51
N ALA A 173 2.78 9.50 -7.29
CA ALA A 173 2.40 8.20 -7.82
C ALA A 173 3.56 7.22 -7.95
N TYR A 174 3.30 5.94 -7.71
CA TYR A 174 4.26 4.86 -7.97
C TYR A 174 4.43 4.61 -9.48
N ARG A 175 5.67 4.39 -9.90
CA ARG A 175 6.00 3.89 -11.24
C ARG A 175 7.05 2.78 -11.17
N ILE A 176 7.07 1.95 -12.19
CA ILE A 176 8.04 0.85 -12.32
C ILE A 176 8.86 1.10 -13.57
N VAL A 177 10.19 1.03 -13.43
CA VAL A 177 11.15 1.11 -14.52
C VAL A 177 12.06 -0.11 -14.43
N GLY A 178 11.84 -1.09 -15.31
CA GLY A 178 12.39 -2.44 -15.18
C GLY A 178 12.09 -3.05 -13.81
N ARG A 179 13.11 -3.14 -12.94
CA ARG A 179 13.00 -3.70 -11.58
C ARG A 179 13.01 -2.66 -10.46
N THR A 180 12.97 -1.39 -10.83
CA THR A 180 13.07 -0.26 -9.91
C THR A 180 11.68 0.31 -9.67
N LEU A 181 11.32 0.47 -8.41
CA LEU A 181 10.14 1.23 -8.01
C LEU A 181 10.58 2.69 -7.80
N ILE A 182 9.87 3.61 -8.41
CA ILE A 182 10.08 5.05 -8.20
C ILE A 182 8.78 5.68 -7.74
N VAL A 183 8.89 6.81 -7.04
CA VAL A 183 7.77 7.72 -6.82
C VAL A 183 8.01 8.96 -7.66
N ILE A 184 6.99 9.36 -8.40
CA ILE A 184 7.00 10.62 -9.15
C ILE A 184 6.01 11.59 -8.53
N ASP A 185 6.34 12.88 -8.61
CA ASP A 185 5.40 13.97 -8.43
C ASP A 185 4.55 14.09 -9.70
N VAL A 186 3.24 14.06 -9.54
CA VAL A 186 2.31 13.96 -10.68
C VAL A 186 2.33 15.25 -11.51
N GLU A 187 2.43 16.40 -10.86
CA GLU A 187 2.34 17.70 -11.52
C GLU A 187 3.68 18.11 -12.12
N SER A 188 4.76 18.05 -11.34
CA SER A 188 6.09 18.47 -11.79
C SER A 188 6.86 17.40 -12.55
N ARG A 189 6.33 16.16 -12.64
CA ARG A 189 7.01 14.98 -13.20
C ARG A 189 8.35 14.67 -12.55
N LEU A 190 8.62 15.20 -11.35
CA LEU A 190 9.89 15.03 -10.67
C LEU A 190 9.96 13.64 -10.02
N ILE A 191 11.10 12.95 -10.18
CA ILE A 191 11.37 11.71 -9.45
C ILE A 191 11.68 12.08 -8.00
N VAL A 192 10.77 11.69 -7.11
CA VAL A 192 10.80 12.03 -5.69
C VAL A 192 11.79 11.16 -4.95
N ASP A 193 11.76 9.84 -5.19
CA ASP A 193 12.74 8.90 -4.66
C ASP A 193 12.76 7.61 -5.50
N VAL A 194 13.82 6.80 -5.34
CA VAL A 194 14.14 5.62 -6.15
C VAL A 194 14.49 4.44 -5.25
N ALA A 195 13.78 3.32 -5.43
CA ALA A 195 14.05 2.05 -4.79
C ALA A 195 14.41 0.97 -5.82
N ARG A 196 15.67 0.52 -5.80
CA ARG A 196 16.18 -0.47 -6.76
C ARG A 196 15.87 -1.91 -6.30
N HIS A 197 15.68 -2.79 -7.29
CA HIS A 197 15.47 -4.23 -7.09
C HIS A 197 14.29 -4.56 -6.17
N ILE A 198 13.19 -3.81 -6.30
CA ILE A 198 11.94 -4.09 -5.57
C ILE A 198 11.21 -5.27 -6.19
N LEU A 199 11.25 -5.36 -7.52
CA LEU A 199 10.63 -6.47 -8.24
C LEU A 199 11.61 -7.63 -8.40
N LEU A 200 11.07 -8.83 -8.21
CA LEU A 200 11.76 -10.08 -8.50
C LEU A 200 12.06 -10.18 -10.00
N PRO A 201 13.14 -10.88 -10.38
CA PRO A 201 13.33 -11.24 -11.78
C PRO A 201 12.13 -12.08 -12.25
N ALA A 202 11.75 -11.88 -13.52
CA ALA A 202 10.65 -12.61 -14.15
C ALA A 202 10.93 -14.11 -14.21
#